data_AF-A0A949UUV5-F1
#
_entry.id   AF-A0A949UUV5-F1
#
_cell.length_a   1.000
_cell.length_b   1.000
_cell.length_c   1.000
_cell.angle_alpha   90.00
_cell.angle_beta   90.00
_cell.angle_gamma   90.00
#
_symmetry.space_group_name_H-M   'P 1'
#
loop_
_entity.id
_entity.type
_entity.pdbx_description
1 polymer ?
#
loop_
_entity_poly.entity_id
_entity_poly.type
_entity_poly.pdbx_seq_one_letter_code
_entity_poly.pdbx_strand_id
1 'polypeptide(L)' 'KVLLIDDLIATGGTMMAGKKLLEKLGATVMEGAAIVDLPELGGSHLLQTVGKLPLFTLVDFAGH' A
#
# COMPACT_ATOMS: atom_id res chain seq x y z
N LYS A 1 5.33 2.97 -15.94
CA LYS A 1 4.47 3.42 -14.82
C LYS A 1 3.73 2.20 -14.30
N VAL A 2 3.62 2.02 -12.98
CA VAL A 2 3.06 0.82 -12.33
C VAL A 2 2.08 1.21 -11.23
N LEU A 3 0.98 0.46 -11.11
CA LEU A 3 0.03 0.50 -10.00
C LEU A 3 0.16 -0.82 -9.23
N LEU A 4 0.32 -0.76 -7.91
CA LEU A 4 0.31 -1.96 -7.06
C LEU A 4 -1.12 -2.23 -6.61
N ILE A 5 -1.63 -3.44 -6.83
CA ILE A 5 -2.96 -3.85 -6.37
C ILE A 5 -2.80 -5.03 -5.42
N ASP A 6 -3.50 -4.98 -4.29
CA ASP A 6 -3.65 -6.08 -3.34
C ASP A 6 -5.12 -6.25 -2.93
N ASP A 7 -5.46 -7.33 -2.26
CA ASP A 7 -6.80 -7.50 -1.70
C ASP A 7 -7.01 -6.64 -0.43
N LEU A 8 -6.04 -6.64 0.47
CA LEU A 8 -6.13 -6.00 1.78
C LEU A 8 -4.80 -5.35 2.20
N ILE A 9 -4.88 -4.22 2.90
CA ILE A 9 -3.75 -3.59 3.59
C ILE A 9 -3.85 -3.87 5.09
N ALA A 10 -2.92 -4.67 5.62
CA ALA A 10 -2.75 -4.91 7.05
C ALA A 10 -1.56 -4.10 7.59
N THR A 11 -0.38 -4.71 7.68
CA THR A 11 0.86 -4.03 8.12
C THR A 11 1.56 -3.26 7.00
N GLY A 12 1.12 -3.42 5.74
CA GLY A 12 1.69 -2.75 4.56
C GLY A 12 3.04 -3.28 4.07
N GLY A 13 3.62 -4.28 4.74
CA GLY A 13 4.96 -4.79 4.44
C GLY A 13 5.13 -5.32 3.01
N THR A 14 4.17 -6.12 2.52
CA THR A 14 4.20 -6.72 1.18
C THR A 14 4.22 -5.66 0.08
N MET A 15 3.27 -4.72 0.13
CA MET A 15 3.19 -3.62 -0.84
C MET A 15 4.45 -2.74 -0.80
N MET A 16 5.02 -2.53 0.39
CA MET A 16 6.24 -1.74 0.53
C MET A 16 7.47 -2.46 -0.06
N ALA A 17 7.58 -3.78 0.14
CA ALA A 17 8.61 -4.58 -0.49
C ALA A 17 8.47 -4.59 -2.03
N GLY A 18 7.23 -4.74 -2.53
CA GLY A 18 6.91 -4.70 -3.96
C GLY A 18 7.29 -3.38 -4.61
N LYS A 19 6.93 -2.24 -3.99
CA LYS A 19 7.32 -0.91 -4.47
C LYS A 19 8.84 -0.77 -4.56
N LYS A 20 9.57 -1.12 -3.48
CA LYS A 20 11.04 -1.06 -3.48
C LYS A 20 11.67 -1.93 -4.56
N LEU A 21 11.13 -3.12 -4.80
CA LEU A 21 11.62 -4.02 -5.84
C LEU A 21 11.42 -3.40 -7.23
N LEU A 22 10.23 -2.90 -7.52
CA LEU A 22 9.92 -2.28 -8.81
C LEU A 22 10.74 -1.01 -9.06
N GLU A 23 10.90 -0.16 -8.04
CA GLU A 23 11.74 1.05 -8.13
C GLU A 23 13.21 0.69 -8.40
N LYS A 24 13.74 -0.36 -7.76
CA LYS A 24 15.09 -0.88 -8.05
C LYS A 24 15.27 -1.36 -9.49
N LEU A 25 14.19 -1.79 -10.14
CA LEU A 25 14.18 -2.21 -11.54
C LEU A 25 13.92 -1.03 -12.51
N GLY A 26 13.89 0.21 -12.01
CA GLY A 26 13.69 1.41 -12.81
C GLY A 26 12.22 1.73 -13.10
N ALA A 27 11.27 1.04 -12.48
CA ALA A 27 9.86 1.34 -12.64
C ALA A 27 9.44 2.53 -11.75
N THR A 28 8.58 3.39 -12.28
CA THR A 28 7.85 4.39 -11.48
C THR A 28 6.56 3.80 -10.96
N VAL A 29 6.49 3.54 -9.66
CA VAL A 29 5.26 3.13 -8.96
C VAL A 29 4.45 4.38 -8.62
N MET A 30 3.28 4.51 -9.23
CA MET A 30 2.46 5.72 -9.14
C MET A 30 1.58 5.75 -7.89
N GLU A 31 1.00 4.61 -7.54
CA GLU A 31 -0.02 4.47 -6.50
C GLU A 31 -0.12 2.99 -6.07
N GLY A 32 -0.63 2.76 -4.87
CA GLY A 32 -1.09 1.46 -4.41
C GLY A 32 -2.61 1.48 -4.24
N ALA A 33 -3.28 0.38 -4.51
CA ALA A 33 -4.70 0.23 -4.24
C ALA A 33 -5.01 -1.12 -3.61
N ALA A 34 -6.02 -1.15 -2.75
CA ALA A 34 -6.56 -2.38 -2.18
C ALA A 34 -8.07 -2.31 -2.02
N ILE A 35 -8.72 -3.46 -1.85
CA ILE A 35 -10.16 -3.48 -1.55
C ILE A 35 -10.38 -3.06 -0.11
N VAL A 36 -9.61 -3.62 0.82
CA VAL A 36 -9.80 -3.43 2.26
C VAL A 36 -8.59 -2.75 2.90
N ASP A 37 -8.82 -1.75 3.77
CA ASP A 37 -7.83 -1.27 4.74
C ASP A 37 -8.17 -1.75 6.16
N LEU A 38 -7.15 -2.11 6.95
CA LEU A 38 -7.23 -2.36 8.40
C LEU A 38 -6.41 -1.28 9.14
N PRO A 39 -6.98 -0.09 9.38
CA PRO A 39 -6.20 1.09 9.79
C PRO A 39 -5.47 0.92 11.12
N GLU A 40 -6.02 0.12 12.04
CA GLU A 40 -5.44 -0.20 13.35
C GLU A 40 -4.09 -0.92 13.29
N LEU A 41 -3.79 -1.60 12.16
CA LEU A 41 -2.51 -2.26 11.94
C LEU A 41 -1.46 -1.31 11.36
N GLY A 42 -1.82 -0.06 11.07
CA GLY A 42 -0.92 1.02 10.69
C GLY A 42 -0.29 0.92 9.30
N GLY A 43 -0.63 -0.07 8.49
CA GLY A 43 -0.01 -0.30 7.19
C GLY A 43 -0.27 0.81 6.18
N SER A 44 -1.51 1.27 6.06
CA SER A 44 -1.87 2.37 5.16
C SER A 44 -1.15 3.67 5.53
N HIS A 45 -1.08 3.99 6.83
CA HIS A 45 -0.32 5.13 7.33
C HIS A 45 1.17 5.02 6.99
N LEU A 46 1.79 3.85 7.21
CA LEU A 46 3.19 3.60 6.89
C LEU A 46 3.48 3.77 5.39
N LEU A 47 2.62 3.23 4.52
CA LEU A 47 2.77 3.32 3.06
C LEU A 47 2.67 4.77 2.56
N GLN A 48 1.74 5.56 3.07
CA GLN A 48 1.58 6.97 2.69
C GLN A 48 2.71 7.85 3.24
N THR A 49 3.07 7.68 4.52
CA THR A 49 4.01 8.59 5.19
C THR A 49 5.47 8.25 4.95
N VAL A 50 5.85 6.98 5.13
CA VAL A 50 7.22 6.48 4.96
C VAL A 50 7.44 6.03 3.52
N GLY A 51 6.49 5.25 2.98
CA GLY A 51 6.57 4.73 1.62
C GLY A 51 6.42 5.80 0.54
N LYS A 52 5.87 6.98 0.89
CA LYS A 52 5.48 8.05 -0.04
C LYS A 52 4.64 7.52 -1.21
N LEU A 53 3.82 6.50 -0.94
CA LEU A 53 2.96 5.85 -1.90
C LEU A 53 1.54 6.37 -1.70
N PRO A 54 0.97 7.11 -2.68
CA PRO A 54 -0.46 7.39 -2.68
C PRO A 54 -1.23 6.07 -2.58
N LEU A 55 -2.34 6.07 -1.83
CA LEU A 55 -3.17 4.89 -1.64
C LEU A 55 -4.63 5.18 -1.94
N PHE A 56 -5.29 4.23 -2.59
CA PHE A 56 -6.73 4.18 -2.73
C PHE A 56 -7.27 2.87 -2.13
N THR A 57 -8.29 2.95 -1.28
CA THR A 57 -8.99 1.78 -0.74
C THR A 57 -10.49 1.91 -0.94
N LEU A 58 -11.17 0.78 -1.18
CA LEU A 58 -12.62 0.78 -1.40
C LEU A 58 -13.40 0.87 -0.10
N VAL A 59 -12.95 0.14 0.92
CA VAL A 59 -13.55 0.13 2.27
C VAL A 59 -12.47 0.07 3.32
N ASP A 60 -12.75 0.65 4.48
CA ASP A 60 -11.98 0.42 5.70
C ASP A 60 -12.79 -0.43 6.69
N PHE A 61 -12.08 -1.20 7.52
CA PHE A 61 -12.65 -1.84 8.69
C PHE A 61 -11.81 -1.44 9.89
N ALA A 62 -12.40 -0.64 10.79
CA ALA A 62 -11.96 -0.58 12.16
C ALA A 62 -12.41 -1.90 12.82
N GLY A 63 -11.46 -2.78 13.13
CA GLY A 63 -11.68 -3.97 13.92
C GLY A 63 -12.36 -3.63 15.24
N HIS A 64 -13.12 -4.60 15.76
CA HIS A 64 -13.85 -4.48 17.02
C HIS A 64 -12.93 -4.55 18.24
#